data_AF-A0A3B8NUY7-F1
#
_entry.id   AF-A0A3B8NUY7-F1
#
_cell.length_a   1.000
_cell.length_b   1.000
_cell.length_c   1.000
_cell.angle_alpha   90.00
_cell.angle_beta   90.00
_cell.angle_gamma   90.00
#
_symmetry.space_group_name_H-M   'P 1'
#
loop_
_entity.id
_entity.type
_entity.pdbx_description
1 polymer ?
#
loop_
_entity_poly.entity_id
_entity_poly.type
_entity_poly.pdbx_seq_one_letter_code
_entity_poly.pdbx_strand_id
1 'polypeptide(L)'
;MLINIIYNNAFPQPLSEDEEAYYLQRLEEGDEEARNILIERNLRLVAHIIKKFELTPEEQEDLISIGTIGLIKAINTYNQNKGTKLATYAAKCIENEILMSLRASKKTKTEVSLYEPIGVDKDGNEFTSLGCLQKTVGSMDYAKSLKRRVS
;
A
#
# COMPACT_ATOMS: atom_id res chain seq x y z
N MET A 1 -1.09 5.85 18.29
CA MET A 1 -0.27 6.86 19.04
C MET A 1 0.62 7.72 18.13
N LEU A 2 1.06 7.19 16.97
CA LEU A 2 1.96 7.88 16.02
C LEU A 2 1.28 9.01 15.24
N ILE A 3 -0.01 8.84 14.92
CA ILE A 3 -0.81 9.83 14.20
C ILE A 3 -0.76 11.21 14.84
N ASN A 4 -0.87 11.27 16.17
CA ASN A 4 -0.92 12.54 16.91
C ASN A 4 0.42 13.28 16.89
N ILE A 5 1.54 12.54 16.89
CA ILE A 5 2.90 13.09 16.77
C ILE A 5 3.08 13.71 15.39
N ILE A 6 2.62 13.03 14.34
CA ILE A 6 2.75 13.52 12.96
C ILE A 6 1.88 14.76 12.72
N TYR A 7 0.69 14.82 13.33
CA TYR A 7 -0.20 15.96 13.14
C TYR A 7 0.07 17.16 14.06
N ASN A 8 0.64 16.98 15.26
CA ASN A 8 0.87 18.06 16.23
C ASN A 8 2.24 18.76 16.10
N ASN A 9 2.76 18.94 14.89
CA ASN A 9 4.04 19.63 14.65
C ASN A 9 5.26 19.01 15.37
N ALA A 10 5.22 17.74 15.79
CA ALA A 10 6.38 17.13 16.45
C ALA A 10 7.55 16.89 15.47
N PHE A 11 7.29 16.91 14.16
CA PHE A 11 8.32 16.83 13.14
C PHE A 11 8.87 18.20 12.77
N PRO A 12 10.18 18.28 12.51
CA PRO A 12 10.82 19.49 12.06
C PRO A 12 10.12 20.06 10.81
N GLN A 13 10.28 21.37 10.61
CA GLN A 13 9.78 22.06 9.41
C GLN A 13 10.42 21.48 8.14
N PRO A 14 9.90 21.74 6.93
CA PRO A 14 10.62 21.42 5.71
C PRO A 14 11.99 22.13 5.64
N LEU A 15 12.93 21.60 4.86
CA LEU A 15 14.19 22.29 4.57
C LEU A 15 13.93 23.44 3.58
N SER A 16 14.80 24.46 3.61
CA SER A 16 14.89 25.42 2.50
C SER A 16 15.47 24.76 1.25
N GLU A 17 15.33 25.39 0.08
CA GLU A 17 15.85 24.84 -1.18
C GLU A 17 17.38 24.65 -1.15
N ASP A 18 18.11 25.60 -0.53
CA ASP A 18 19.57 25.52 -0.39
C ASP A 18 20.00 24.40 0.56
N GLU A 19 19.30 24.23 1.69
CA GLU A 19 19.57 23.12 2.62
C GLU A 19 19.23 21.77 2.00
N GLU A 20 18.11 21.66 1.27
CA GLU A 20 17.73 20.43 0.57
C GLU A 20 18.81 20.05 -0.46
N ALA A 21 19.30 21.00 -1.25
CA ALA A 21 20.40 20.77 -2.19
C ALA A 21 21.68 20.31 -1.47
N TYR A 22 22.02 20.92 -0.34
CA TYR A 22 23.19 20.54 0.46
C TYR A 22 23.11 19.08 0.95
N TYR A 23 21.99 18.66 1.53
CA TYR A 23 21.84 17.27 2.00
C TYR A 23 21.71 16.27 0.86
N LEU A 24 21.11 16.66 -0.27
CA LEU A 24 21.05 15.81 -1.47
C LEU A 24 22.45 15.53 -2.03
N GLN A 25 23.33 16.53 -2.07
CA GLN A 25 24.71 16.31 -2.50
C GLN A 25 25.45 15.34 -1.56
N ARG A 26 25.31 15.51 -0.24
CA ARG A 26 25.92 14.60 0.75
C ARG A 26 25.36 13.18 0.64
N LEU A 27 24.07 13.04 0.35
CA LEU A 27 23.44 11.74 0.10
C LEU A 27 24.07 11.04 -1.12
N GLU A 28 24.37 11.77 -2.20
CA GLU A 28 25.08 11.22 -3.37
C GLU A 28 26.51 10.76 -3.02
N GLU A 29 27.14 11.38 -2.03
CA GLU A 29 28.44 10.98 -1.47
C GLU A 29 28.34 9.78 -0.51
N GLY A 30 27.13 9.27 -0.24
CA GLY A 30 26.87 8.12 0.63
C GLY A 30 26.69 8.45 2.11
N ASP A 31 26.37 9.70 2.44
CA ASP A 31 26.15 10.13 3.83
C ASP A 31 24.78 9.70 4.36
N GLU A 32 24.80 8.75 5.30
CA GLU A 32 23.61 8.23 5.99
C GLU A 32 22.94 9.27 6.90
N GLU A 33 23.68 10.23 7.46
CA GLU A 33 23.08 11.28 8.29
C GLU A 33 22.28 12.24 7.41
N ALA A 34 22.81 12.59 6.23
CA ALA A 34 22.07 13.38 5.26
C ALA A 34 20.78 12.67 4.81
N ARG A 35 20.83 11.35 4.62
CA ARG A 35 19.65 10.52 4.34
C ARG A 35 18.60 10.63 5.45
N ASN A 36 19.01 10.48 6.71
CA ASN A 36 18.11 10.55 7.87
C ASN A 36 17.45 11.93 7.98
N ILE A 37 18.23 13.00 7.80
CA ILE A 37 17.72 14.37 7.81
C ILE A 37 16.67 14.54 6.70
N LEU A 38 16.97 14.14 5.47
CA LEU A 38 16.01 14.24 4.36
C LEU A 38 14.71 13.48 4.65
N ILE A 39 14.78 12.30 5.29
CA ILE A 39 13.60 11.53 5.69
C ILE A 39 12.79 12.30 6.73
N GLU A 40 13.41 12.71 7.85
CA GLU A 40 12.73 13.36 8.97
C GLU A 40 12.04 14.66 8.55
N ARG A 41 12.72 15.47 7.73
CA ARG A 41 12.21 16.76 7.25
C ARG A 41 11.05 16.60 6.25
N ASN A 42 10.87 15.41 5.67
CA ASN A 42 9.80 15.10 4.73
C ASN A 42 8.70 14.19 5.31
N LEU A 43 8.78 13.72 6.56
CA LEU A 43 7.76 12.83 7.16
C LEU A 43 6.35 13.45 7.19
N ARG A 44 6.24 14.77 7.30
CA ARG A 44 4.95 15.49 7.26
C ARG A 44 4.21 15.28 5.93
N LEU A 45 4.94 15.07 4.83
CA LEU A 45 4.38 14.79 3.51
C LEU A 45 3.61 13.47 3.52
N VAL A 46 4.12 12.44 4.20
CA VAL A 46 3.47 11.12 4.30
C VAL A 46 2.08 11.25 4.92
N ALA A 47 1.99 11.91 6.08
CA ALA A 47 0.71 12.19 6.73
C ALA A 47 -0.24 13.01 5.85
N HIS A 48 0.29 14.04 5.17
CA HIS A 48 -0.53 14.87 4.29
C HIS A 48 -1.12 14.07 3.13
N ILE A 49 -0.38 13.11 2.57
CA ILE A 49 -0.88 12.25 1.50
C ILE A 49 -1.94 11.27 2.03
N ILE A 50 -1.69 10.65 3.19
CA ILE A 50 -2.62 9.68 3.80
C ILE A 50 -3.95 10.33 4.18
N LYS A 51 -3.95 11.60 4.60
CA LYS A 51 -5.18 12.37 4.87
C LYS A 51 -6.16 12.44 3.69
N LYS A 52 -5.69 12.24 2.46
CA LYS A 52 -6.54 12.24 1.26
C LYS A 52 -7.39 10.97 1.14
N PHE A 53 -7.07 9.93 1.90
CA PHE A 53 -7.79 8.67 1.92
C PHE A 53 -8.78 8.68 3.09
N GLU A 54 -10.06 8.55 2.78
CA GLU A 54 -11.15 8.48 3.78
C GLU A 54 -11.14 7.10 4.46
N LEU A 55 -10.22 6.93 5.42
CA LEU A 55 -9.95 5.68 6.13
C LEU A 55 -10.13 5.84 7.63
N THR A 56 -10.34 4.72 8.33
CA THR A 56 -10.40 4.71 9.80
C THR A 56 -9.03 5.06 10.41
N PRO A 57 -8.98 5.55 11.67
CA PRO A 57 -7.71 5.87 12.32
C PRO A 57 -6.73 4.69 12.39
N GLU A 58 -7.23 3.47 12.56
CA GLU A 58 -6.41 2.25 12.59
C GLU A 58 -5.77 1.98 11.22
N GLU A 59 -6.55 2.03 10.14
CA GLU A 59 -6.04 1.89 8.77
C GLU A 59 -5.03 2.99 8.41
N GLN A 60 -5.18 4.20 8.96
CA GLN A 60 -4.22 5.28 8.77
C GLN A 60 -2.86 5.00 9.42
N GLU A 61 -2.81 4.33 10.59
CA GLU A 61 -1.54 3.98 11.24
C GLU A 61 -0.74 2.97 10.40
N ASP A 62 -1.41 1.98 9.83
CA ASP A 62 -0.79 1.01 8.92
C ASP A 62 -0.23 1.70 7.67
N LEU A 63 -1.01 2.61 7.09
CA LEU A 63 -0.58 3.35 5.91
C LEU A 63 0.56 4.32 6.18
N ILE A 64 0.71 4.85 7.39
CA ILE A 64 1.86 5.71 7.77
C ILE A 64 3.16 4.94 7.60
N SER A 65 3.20 3.69 8.09
CA SER A 65 4.38 2.85 7.97
C SER A 65 4.72 2.58 6.50
N ILE A 66 3.70 2.28 5.69
CA ILE A 66 3.86 1.99 4.26
C ILE A 66 4.28 3.23 3.47
N GLY A 67 3.66 4.38 3.74
CA GLY A 67 4.03 5.65 3.15
C GLY A 67 5.46 6.07 3.53
N THR A 68 5.89 5.78 4.76
CA THR A 68 7.28 6.01 5.19
C THR A 68 8.27 5.16 4.40
N ILE A 69 7.94 3.89 4.11
CA ILE A 69 8.76 3.05 3.21
C ILE A 69 8.83 3.69 1.81
N GLY A 70 7.71 4.20 1.30
CA GLY A 70 7.67 4.93 0.02
C GLY A 70 8.52 6.18 -0.01
N LEU A 71 8.55 6.94 1.09
CA LEU A 71 9.42 8.10 1.24
C LEU A 71 10.91 7.71 1.24
N ILE A 72 11.28 6.69 2.02
CA ILE A 72 12.67 6.20 2.08
C ILE A 72 13.13 5.74 0.70
N LYS A 73 12.29 4.94 0.00
CA LYS A 73 12.56 4.52 -1.38
C LYS A 73 12.76 5.73 -2.29
N ALA A 74 11.90 6.74 -2.19
CA ALA A 74 12.00 7.94 -3.00
C ALA A 74 13.31 8.70 -2.77
N ILE A 75 13.71 8.88 -1.52
CA ILE A 75 14.97 9.57 -1.19
C ILE A 75 16.16 8.79 -1.73
N ASN A 76 16.18 7.46 -1.55
CA ASN A 76 17.26 6.61 -2.04
C ASN A 76 17.37 6.56 -3.58
N THR A 77 16.28 6.80 -4.32
CA THR A 77 16.25 6.72 -5.79
C THR A 77 16.08 8.07 -6.47
N TYR A 78 16.05 9.16 -5.71
CA TYR A 78 15.89 10.51 -6.25
C TYR A 78 17.11 10.91 -7.08
N ASN A 79 16.88 11.71 -8.11
CA ASN A 79 17.95 12.22 -8.96
C ASN A 79 17.63 13.67 -9.34
N GLN A 80 18.45 14.60 -8.83
CA GLN A 80 18.31 16.04 -9.05
C GLN A 80 18.41 16.44 -10.53
N ASN A 81 19.16 15.68 -11.35
CA ASN A 81 19.34 15.96 -12.77
C ASN A 81 18.05 15.80 -13.61
N LYS A 82 17.00 15.20 -13.03
CA LYS A 82 15.69 15.05 -13.68
C LYS A 82 14.80 16.28 -13.52
N GLY A 83 15.26 17.34 -12.85
CA GLY A 83 14.59 18.64 -12.77
C GLY A 83 13.26 18.66 -12.00
N THR A 84 12.93 17.60 -11.26
CA THR A 84 11.72 17.51 -10.43
C THR A 84 12.10 17.73 -8.98
N LYS A 85 11.37 18.57 -8.22
CA LYS A 85 11.62 18.75 -6.78
C LYS A 85 11.48 17.42 -6.01
N LEU A 86 12.29 17.23 -4.96
CA LEU A 86 12.26 16.00 -4.15
C LEU A 86 10.86 15.70 -3.63
N ALA A 87 10.19 16.69 -3.02
CA ALA A 87 8.83 16.53 -2.48
C ALA A 87 7.83 16.04 -3.55
N THR A 88 7.92 16.53 -4.78
CA THR A 88 7.04 16.11 -5.89
C THR A 88 7.29 14.66 -6.29
N TYR A 89 8.56 14.25 -6.34
CA TYR A 89 8.92 12.86 -6.64
C TYR A 89 8.51 11.92 -5.50
N ALA A 90 8.83 12.29 -4.25
CA ALA A 90 8.47 11.55 -3.06
C ALA A 90 6.97 11.36 -2.93
N ALA A 91 6.16 12.39 -3.22
CA ALA A 91 4.72 12.28 -3.17
C ALA A 91 4.18 11.16 -4.08
N LYS A 92 4.70 11.04 -5.30
CA LYS A 92 4.32 9.95 -6.23
C LYS A 92 4.71 8.58 -5.70
N CYS A 93 5.89 8.44 -5.11
CA CYS A 93 6.35 7.16 -4.54
C CYS A 93 5.52 6.76 -3.32
N ILE A 94 5.23 7.70 -2.41
CA ILE A 94 4.38 7.47 -1.24
C ILE A 94 2.99 7.02 -1.69
N GLU A 95 2.38 7.75 -2.62
CA GLU A 95 1.05 7.42 -3.14
C GLU A 95 1.02 6.04 -3.81
N ASN A 96 2.05 5.70 -4.59
CA ASN A 96 2.16 4.39 -5.22
C ASN A 96 2.20 3.24 -4.19
N GLU A 97 3.02 3.34 -3.14
CA GLU A 97 3.11 2.29 -2.12
C GLU A 97 1.79 2.13 -1.35
N ILE A 98 1.14 3.24 -0.99
CA ILE A 98 -0.18 3.23 -0.36
C ILE A 98 -1.20 2.54 -1.27
N LEU A 99 -1.27 2.91 -2.55
CA LEU A 99 -2.18 2.31 -3.51
C LEU A 99 -1.92 0.82 -3.71
N MET A 100 -0.66 0.39 -3.72
CA MET A 100 -0.30 -1.03 -3.80
C MET A 100 -0.79 -1.80 -2.57
N SER A 101 -0.60 -1.25 -1.37
CA SER A 101 -1.10 -1.86 -0.13
C SER A 101 -2.62 -1.99 -0.11
N LEU A 102 -3.35 -0.92 -0.48
CA LEU A 102 -4.80 -0.94 -0.52
C LEU A 102 -5.34 -1.98 -1.51
N ARG A 103 -4.68 -2.17 -2.66
CA ARG A 103 -5.04 -3.21 -3.64
C ARG A 103 -4.79 -4.62 -3.10
N ALA A 104 -3.66 -4.84 -2.43
CA ALA A 104 -3.33 -6.12 -1.81
C ALA A 104 -4.36 -6.48 -0.71
N SER A 105 -4.68 -5.53 0.16
CA SER A 105 -5.64 -5.70 1.25
C SER A 105 -7.05 -6.03 0.75
N LYS A 106 -7.50 -5.39 -0.35
CA LYS A 106 -8.78 -5.72 -1.00
C LYS A 106 -8.80 -7.16 -1.53
N LYS A 107 -7.70 -7.63 -2.13
CA LYS A 107 -7.60 -9.00 -2.63
C LYS A 107 -7.76 -10.02 -1.50
N THR A 108 -7.06 -9.80 -0.38
CA THR A 108 -7.16 -10.69 0.80
C THR A 108 -8.56 -10.70 1.41
N LYS A 109 -9.21 -9.53 1.56
CA LYS A 109 -10.60 -9.46 2.07
C LYS A 109 -11.58 -10.23 1.18
N THR A 110 -11.45 -10.14 -0.14
CA THR A 110 -12.29 -10.91 -1.07
C THR A 110 -12.04 -12.41 -0.95
N GLU A 111 -10.77 -12.84 -0.83
CA GLU A 111 -10.45 -14.27 -0.70
C GLU A 111 -11.04 -14.85 0.59
N VAL A 112 -10.88 -14.20 1.75
CA VAL A 112 -11.43 -14.71 3.03
C VAL A 112 -12.96 -14.87 2.97
N SER A 113 -13.67 -13.90 2.39
CA SER A 113 -15.12 -13.98 2.23
C SER A 113 -15.59 -15.15 1.36
N LEU A 114 -14.76 -15.64 0.43
CA LEU A 114 -15.12 -16.80 -0.39
C LEU A 114 -15.12 -18.12 0.39
N TYR A 115 -14.37 -18.19 1.49
CA TYR A 115 -14.29 -19.36 2.36
C TYR A 115 -15.25 -19.29 3.56
N GLU A 116 -15.91 -18.15 3.78
CA GLU A 116 -16.93 -18.05 4.81
C GLU A 116 -18.21 -18.83 4.42
N PRO A 117 -18.81 -19.56 5.37
CA PRO A 117 -20.09 -20.22 5.13
C PRO A 117 -21.17 -19.17 4.94
N ILE A 118 -21.74 -19.13 3.74
CA ILE A 118 -22.88 -18.27 3.36
C ILE A 118 -24.22 -18.92 3.72
N GLY A 119 -24.21 -20.16 4.20
CA GLY A 119 -25.37 -20.89 4.66
C GLY A 119 -25.03 -22.34 4.99
N VAL A 120 -26.02 -23.08 5.45
CA VAL A 120 -25.93 -24.54 5.64
C VAL A 120 -26.78 -25.21 4.57
N ASP A 121 -26.27 -26.29 3.97
CA ASP A 121 -27.06 -27.11 3.06
C ASP A 121 -28.02 -28.03 3.82
N LYS A 122 -28.85 -28.78 3.08
CA LYS A 122 -29.89 -29.65 3.66
C LYS A 122 -29.32 -30.83 4.47
N ASP A 123 -28.04 -31.12 4.27
CA ASP A 123 -27.31 -32.21 4.93
C ASP A 123 -26.52 -31.71 6.16
N GLY A 124 -26.66 -30.42 6.49
CA GLY A 124 -26.01 -29.79 7.64
C GLY A 124 -24.57 -29.36 7.38
N ASN A 125 -24.11 -29.38 6.13
CA ASN A 125 -22.75 -29.03 5.78
C ASN A 125 -22.63 -27.53 5.47
N GLU A 126 -21.49 -26.94 5.85
CA GLU A 126 -21.19 -25.53 5.63
C GLU A 126 -21.03 -25.23 4.14
N PHE A 127 -21.88 -24.35 3.60
CA PHE A 127 -21.89 -23.97 2.20
C PHE A 127 -21.15 -22.65 2.02
N THR A 128 -20.00 -22.68 1.34
CA THR A 128 -19.19 -21.49 1.07
C THR A 128 -19.39 -20.98 -0.37
N SER A 129 -19.16 -19.68 -0.59
CA SER A 129 -19.24 -19.08 -1.94
C SER A 129 -18.31 -19.75 -2.95
N LEU A 130 -17.12 -20.19 -2.50
CA LEU A 130 -16.19 -20.96 -3.32
C LEU A 130 -16.73 -22.35 -3.68
N GLY A 131 -17.30 -23.07 -2.72
CA GLY A 131 -17.91 -24.39 -2.96
C GLY A 131 -19.04 -24.34 -3.98
N CYS A 132 -19.78 -23.24 -4.02
CA CYS A 132 -20.82 -22.96 -5.01
C CYS A 132 -20.27 -22.87 -6.45
N LEU A 133 -19.16 -22.16 -6.62
CA LEU A 133 -18.47 -22.01 -7.91
C LEU A 133 -17.81 -23.31 -8.39
N GLN A 134 -17.26 -24.11 -7.47
CA GLN A 134 -16.65 -25.40 -7.81
C GLN A 134 -17.69 -26.43 -8.31
N LYS A 135 -18.88 -26.48 -7.70
CA LYS A 135 -19.97 -27.37 -8.14
C LYS A 135 -20.45 -27.05 -9.57
N THR A 136 -20.47 -25.76 -9.94
CA THR A 136 -20.87 -25.33 -11.29
C THR A 136 -19.83 -25.68 -12.35
N VAL A 137 -18.54 -25.51 -12.05
CA VAL A 137 -17.45 -25.90 -12.96
C VAL A 137 -17.38 -27.43 -13.12
N GLY A 138 -17.49 -28.20 -12.04
CA GLY A 138 -17.53 -29.67 -12.10
C GLY A 138 -18.70 -30.22 -12.91
N SER A 139 -19.85 -29.53 -12.89
CA SER A 139 -21.02 -29.89 -13.69
C SER A 139 -20.79 -29.66 -15.21
N MET A 140 -20.00 -28.65 -15.58
CA MET A 140 -19.64 -28.40 -16.99
C MET A 140 -18.65 -29.44 -17.53
N ASP A 141 -17.73 -29.93 -16.69
CA ASP A 141 -16.80 -31.01 -17.07
C ASP A 141 -17.51 -32.37 -17.13
N TYR A 142 -18.47 -32.64 -16.24
CA TYR A 142 -19.32 -33.83 -16.32
C TYR A 142 -20.18 -33.83 -17.60
N ALA A 143 -20.76 -32.68 -17.97
CA ALA A 143 -21.52 -32.53 -19.22
C ALA A 143 -20.65 -32.72 -20.48
N LYS A 144 -19.38 -32.28 -20.45
CA LYS A 144 -18.41 -32.55 -21.53
C LYS A 144 -17.98 -34.02 -21.60
N SER A 145 -17.81 -34.69 -20.46
CA SER A 145 -17.46 -36.11 -20.39
C SER A 145 -18.60 -37.03 -20.89
N LEU A 146 -19.86 -36.67 -20.61
CA LEU A 146 -21.03 -37.37 -21.14
C LEU A 146 -21.15 -37.25 -22.66
N LYS A 147 -20.88 -36.07 -23.25
CA LYS A 147 -20.86 -35.91 -24.73
C LYS A 147 -19.77 -36.73 -25.43
N ARG A 148 -18.68 -37.11 -24.75
CA ARG A 148 -17.63 -37.98 -25.32
C ARG A 148 -17.92 -39.47 -25.19
N ARG A 149 -18.85 -39.89 -24.31
CA ARG A 149 -19.24 -41.31 -24.12
C ARG A 149 -20.43 -41.73 -24.99
N VAL A 150 -21.10 -40.79 -25.64
CA VAL A 150 -22.26 -41.02 -26.52
C VAL A 150 -21.94 -40.64 -27.97
N SER A 151 -20.66 -40.59 -28.33
CA SER A 151 -20.15 -40.40 -29.70
C SER A 151 -19.14 -41.47 -30.01
#